data_AF-A0A7J3CJ10-F1
#
_entry.id   AF-A0A7J3CJ10-F1
#
_cell.length_a   1.000
_cell.length_b   1.000
_cell.length_c   1.000
_cell.angle_alpha   90.00
_cell.angle_beta   90.00
_cell.angle_gamma   90.00
#
_symmetry.space_group_name_H-M   'P 1'
#
loop_
_entity.id
_entity.type
_entity.pdbx_description
1 polymer ?
#
loop_
_entity_poly.entity_id
_entity_poly.type
_entity_poly.pdbx_seq_one_letter_code
_entity_poly.pdbx_strand_id
1 'polypeptide(L)' 'MRLPNELVTIICRGILRQLIERKIISSENPKETQLKLEKIFKLDLEKDNYFTEKAKSILDSKLAEIKSQ' A
#
# COMPACT_ATOMS: atom_id res chain seq x y z
N MET A 1 -9.24 -5.26 -5.55
CA MET A 1 -8.88 -4.43 -6.71
C MET A 1 -7.55 -3.76 -6.42
N ARG A 2 -6.57 -3.79 -7.33
CA ARG A 2 -5.31 -3.07 -7.17
C ARG A 2 -5.56 -1.57 -7.41
N LEU A 3 -4.99 -0.71 -6.57
CA LEU A 3 -4.93 0.72 -6.87
C LEU A 3 -3.94 0.95 -8.03
N PRO A 4 -4.34 1.65 -9.10
CA PRO A 4 -3.44 2.04 -10.18
C PRO A 4 -2.21 2.80 -9.64
N ASN A 5 -1.04 2.56 -10.23
CA ASN A 5 0.21 3.22 -9.82
C ASN A 5 0.12 4.75 -9.87
N GLU A 6 -0.65 5.30 -10.80
CA GLU A 6 -0.88 6.75 -10.87
C GLU A 6 -1.64 7.26 -9.65
N LEU A 7 -2.62 6.50 -9.15
CA LEU A 7 -3.38 6.85 -7.94
C LEU A 7 -2.51 6.78 -6.69
N VAL A 8 -1.61 5.79 -6.58
CA VAL A 8 -0.64 5.72 -5.47
C VAL A 8 0.25 6.97 -5.45
N THR A 9 0.74 7.38 -6.63
CA THR A 9 1.54 8.60 -6.79
C THR A 9 0.78 9.86 -6.36
N ILE A 10 -0.49 9.99 -6.77
CA ILE A 10 -1.35 11.13 -6.42
C ILE A 10 -1.55 11.20 -4.90
N ILE A 11 -1.86 10.06 -4.26
CA ILE A 11 -2.04 9.96 -2.81
C ILE A 11 -0.75 10.35 -2.08
N CYS A 12 0.40 9.81 -2.48
CA CYS A 12 1.69 10.10 -1.86
C CYS A 12 2.04 11.59 -1.95
N ARG A 13 1.80 12.24 -3.10
CA ARG A 13 1.98 13.69 -3.26
C ARG A 13 1.06 14.50 -2.35
N GLY A 14 -0.21 14.11 -2.24
CA GLY A 14 -1.17 14.78 -1.36
C GLY A 14 -0.77 14.71 0.11
N ILE A 15 -0.36 13.52 0.57
CA ILE A 15 0.11 13.30 1.94
C ILE A 15 1.38 14.11 2.22
N LEU A 16 2.38 14.05 1.33
CA LEU A 16 3.62 14.80 1.49
C LEU A 16 3.35 16.31 1.61
N ARG A 17 2.48 16.85 0.73
CA ARG A 17 2.10 18.26 0.77
C ARG A 17 1.46 18.64 2.11
N GLN A 18 0.49 17.86 2.59
CA GLN A 18 -0.16 18.09 3.89
C GLN A 18 0.83 18.06 5.05
N LEU A 19 1.77 17.11 5.04
CA LEU A 19 2.77 16.98 6.09
C LEU A 19 3.78 18.14 6.11
N ILE A 20 4.16 18.67 4.94
CA ILE A 20 4.98 19.87 4.81
C ILE A 20 4.21 21.12 5.27
N GLU A 21 2.97 21.31 4.80
CA GLU A 21 2.13 22.46 5.16
C GLU A 21 1.88 22.54 6.67
N ARG A 22 1.72 21.38 7.33
CA ARG A 22 1.56 21.27 8.79
C ARG A 22 2.88 21.35 9.56
N LYS A 23 4.02 21.55 8.88
CA LYS A 23 5.37 21.56 9.46
C LYS A 23 5.72 20.31 10.28
N ILE A 24 5.08 19.18 9.98
CA ILE A 24 5.36 17.89 10.63
C ILE A 24 6.72 17.35 10.14
N ILE A 25 7.05 17.63 8.88
CA ILE A 25 8.34 17.33 8.27
C ILE A 25 8.84 18.57 7.55
N SER A 26 10.07 18.98 7.85
CA SER A 26 10.83 19.89 7.01
C SER A 26 11.80 19.05 6.18
N SER A 27 11.46 18.78 4.93
CA SER A 27 12.42 18.14 4.04
C SER A 27 13.24 19.22 3.34
N GLU A 28 14.56 19.20 3.53
CA GLU A 28 15.52 19.95 2.71
C GLU A 28 15.45 19.51 1.24
N ASN A 29 14.95 18.30 0.96
CA ASN A 29 14.78 17.75 -0.39
C ASN A 29 13.41 17.05 -0.58
N PRO A 30 12.34 17.80 -0.88
CA PRO A 30 10.97 17.28 -0.98
C PRO A 30 10.82 16.10 -1.95
N LYS A 31 11.60 16.07 -3.03
CA LYS A 31 11.54 15.01 -4.05
C LYS A 31 12.06 13.68 -3.54
N GLU A 32 13.13 13.71 -2.75
CA GLU A 32 13.67 12.50 -2.11
C GLU A 32 12.69 11.94 -1.07
N THR A 33 12.06 12.82 -0.28
CA THR A 33 11.02 12.42 0.69
C THR A 33 9.80 11.82 -0.01
N GLN A 34 9.38 12.37 -1.14
CA GLN A 34 8.31 11.81 -1.96
C GLN A 34 8.64 10.37 -2.39
N LEU A 35 9.84 10.12 -2.91
CA LEU A 35 10.27 8.80 -3.33
C LEU A 35 10.33 7.80 -2.16
N LYS A 36 10.80 8.24 -0.99
CA LYS A 36 10.80 7.40 0.23
C LYS A 36 9.37 7.03 0.66
N LEU A 37 8.43 7.99 0.63
CA LEU A 37 7.01 7.73 0.90
C LEU A 37 6.41 6.77 -0.11
N GLU A 38 6.62 6.99 -1.41
CA GLU A 38 6.14 6.10 -2.47
C GLU A 38 6.65 4.66 -2.29
N LYS A 39 7.91 4.50 -1.86
CA LYS A 39 8.50 3.18 -1.58
C LYS A 39 7.85 2.52 -0.37
N ILE A 40 7.61 3.24 0.72
CA ILE A 40 6.93 2.71 1.91
C ILE A 40 5.51 2.26 1.56
N PHE A 41 4.75 3.11 0.87
CA PHE A 41 3.38 2.77 0.45
C PHE A 41 3.33 1.55 -0.46
N LYS A 42 4.27 1.40 -1.40
CA LYS A 42 4.37 0.20 -2.23
C LYS A 42 4.62 -1.05 -1.40
N LEU A 43 5.55 -1.00 -0.45
CA LEU A 43 5.86 -2.14 0.42
C LEU A 43 4.66 -2.54 1.29
N ASP A 44 3.94 -1.57 1.85
CA ASP A 44 2.73 -1.84 2.64
C ASP A 44 1.63 -2.48 1.77
N LEU A 45 1.41 -1.97 0.56
CA LEU A 45 0.46 -2.56 -0.39
C LEU A 45 0.85 -3.98 -0.81
N GLU A 46 2.15 -4.23 -1.03
CA GLU A 46 2.66 -5.58 -1.34
C GLU A 46 2.43 -6.55 -0.18
N LYS A 47 2.64 -6.09 1.06
CA LYS A 47 2.38 -6.86 2.28
C LYS A 47 0.90 -7.19 2.44
N ASP A 48 0.01 -6.22 2.23
CA ASP A 48 -1.44 -6.44 2.30
C ASP A 48 -1.92 -7.42 1.22
N ASN A 49 -1.34 -7.35 0.02
CA ASN A 49 -1.62 -8.31 -1.04
C ASN A 49 -1.19 -9.73 -0.64
N TYR A 50 0.01 -9.89 -0.06
CA TYR A 50 0.49 -11.17 0.43
C TYR A 50 -0.49 -11.80 1.44
N PHE A 51 -0.96 -11.02 2.42
CA PHE A 51 -1.93 -11.52 3.39
C PHE A 51 -3.29 -11.83 2.76
N THR A 52 -3.75 -11.01 1.82
CA THR A 52 -5.01 -11.24 1.11
C THR A 52 -4.98 -12.53 0.31
N GLU A 53 -3.91 -12.78 -0.46
CA GLU A 53 -3.76 -14.00 -1.25
C GLU A 53 -3.61 -15.24 -0.35
N LYS A 54 -2.88 -15.11 0.77
CA LYS A 54 -2.81 -16.19 1.77
C LYS A 54 -4.18 -16.51 2.37
N ALA A 55 -4.98 -15.49 2.68
CA ALA A 55 -6.34 -15.67 3.21
C ALA A 55 -7.26 -16.35 2.19
N LYS A 56 -7.20 -15.96 0.91
CA LYS A 56 -7.94 -16.62 -0.17
C LYS A 56 -7.55 -18.09 -0.31
N SER A 57 -6.25 -18.38 -0.32
CA SER A 57 -5.75 -19.75 -0.41
C SER A 57 -6.26 -20.64 0.74
N ILE A 58 -6.28 -20.12 1.97
CA ILE A 58 -6.85 -20.81 3.13
C ILE A 58 -8.36 -21.05 2.94
N LEU A 59 -9.08 -20.02 2.49
CA LEU A 59 -10.53 -20.10 2.25
C LEU A 59 -10.87 -21.14 1.17
N ASP A 60 -10.16 -21.12 0.05
CA ASP A 60 -10.33 -22.07 -1.05
C ASP A 60 -10.04 -23.50 -0.59
N SER A 61 -9.00 -23.70 0.22
CA SER A 61 -8.67 -25.00 0.81
C SER A 61 -9.80 -25.52 1.71
N LYS A 62 -10.36 -24.64 2.56
CA LYS A 62 -11.48 -25.00 3.45
C LYS A 62 -12.77 -25.26 2.69
N LEU A 63 -13.05 -24.50 1.63
CA LEU A 63 -14.20 -24.73 0.74
C LEU A 63 -14.07 -26.06 -0.01
N ALA A 64 -12.87 -26.45 -0.42
CA ALA A 64 -12.61 -27.74 -1.05
C ALA A 64 -12.83 -28.90 -0.07
N GLU A 65 -12.35 -28.78 1.17
CA GLU A 65 -12.61 -29.76 2.24
C GLU A 65 -14.12 -29.96 2.46
N ILE A 66 -14.89 -28.88 2.61
CA ILE A 66 -16.34 -28.94 2.84
C ILE A 66 -17.08 -29.59 1.66
N LYS A 67 -16.68 -29.30 0.41
CA LYS A 67 -17.32 -29.87 -0.80
C LYS A 67 -16.96 -31.34 -1.06
N SER A 68 -15.91 -31.84 -0.41
CA SER A 68 -15.45 -33.22 -0.54
C SER A 68 -16.05 -34.18 0.50
N GLN A 69 -16.83 -33.64 1.44
CA GLN A 69 -17.66 -34.38 2.40
C GLN A 69 -19.09 -34.53 1.88
#